data_AF-A0A433BBS6-F1
#
_entry.id   AF-A0A433BBS6-F1
#
_cell.length_a   1.000
_cell.length_b   1.000
_cell.length_c   1.000
_cell.angle_alpha   90.00
_cell.angle_beta   90.00
_cell.angle_gamma   90.00
#
_symmetry.space_group_name_H-M   'P 1'
#
loop_
_entity.id
_entity.type
_entity.pdbx_description
1 polymer ?
#
loop_
_entity_poly.entity_id
_entity_poly.type
_entity_poly.pdbx_seq_one_letter_code
_entity_poly.pdbx_strand_id
1 'polypeptide(L)'
;MLSSLFRALLKGYAQVFFMDKALTGLLFVAAIALSCLNSGHWAPLWGSLLGGLASTLASRLTPPQTDALESGMYGFNGCLLGLALASLLQDGPLLWTSILLGGVLCTLVMGALSQVLSKTWDLAVSTAPFVLITWIILLGTSEFSHLQLQTHSAAQAPSIDAAARMG
;
A
#
# COMPACT_ATOMS: atom_id res chain seq x y z
N MET A 1 -8.75 21.82 7.68
CA MET A 1 -8.60 20.41 8.12
C MET A 1 -8.72 19.41 6.96
N LEU A 2 -9.75 19.52 6.11
CA LEU A 2 -9.91 18.63 4.95
C LEU A 2 -8.84 18.86 3.87
N SER A 3 -8.54 20.12 3.55
CA SER A 3 -7.47 20.48 2.61
C SER A 3 -6.09 19.98 3.04
N SER A 4 -5.78 20.01 4.33
CA SER A 4 -4.51 19.49 4.86
C SER A 4 -4.45 17.97 4.83
N LEU A 5 -5.55 17.27 5.09
CA LEU A 5 -5.63 15.82 4.95
C LEU A 5 -5.44 15.38 3.49
N PHE A 6 -6.15 16.02 2.56
CA PHE A 6 -6.04 15.73 1.13
C PHE A 6 -4.61 15.93 0.61
N ARG A 7 -3.97 17.04 0.99
CA ARG A 7 -2.57 17.31 0.63
C ARG A 7 -1.61 16.28 1.24
N ALA A 8 -1.83 15.88 2.49
CA ALA A 8 -1.02 14.85 3.15
C ALA A 8 -1.16 13.48 2.46
N LEU A 9 -2.36 13.11 2.03
CA LEU A 9 -2.60 11.88 1.26
C LEU A 9 -1.84 11.91 -0.07
N LEU A 10 -1.97 12.98 -0.85
CA LEU A 10 -1.24 13.12 -2.11
C LEU A 10 0.28 13.11 -1.90
N LYS A 11 0.79 13.81 -0.88
CA LYS A 11 2.20 13.70 -0.52
C LYS A 11 2.59 12.27 -0.10
N GLY A 12 1.72 11.56 0.60
CA GLY A 12 1.91 10.13 0.91
C GLY A 12 2.11 9.29 -0.34
N TYR A 13 1.29 9.49 -1.38
CA TYR A 13 1.53 8.81 -2.66
C TYR A 13 2.86 9.19 -3.31
N ALA A 14 3.29 10.45 -3.21
CA ALA A 14 4.57 10.91 -3.75
C ALA A 14 5.78 10.30 -3.01
N GLN A 15 5.64 10.02 -1.71
CA GLN A 15 6.69 9.41 -0.88
C GLN A 15 7.01 7.95 -1.28
N VAL A 16 6.17 7.28 -2.07
CA VAL A 16 6.53 6.00 -2.69
C VAL A 16 7.80 6.13 -3.56
N PHE A 17 8.00 7.31 -4.17
CA PHE A 17 9.19 7.67 -4.93
C PHE A 17 10.12 8.62 -4.15
N PHE A 18 9.93 8.74 -2.83
CA PHE A 18 10.67 9.67 -1.96
C PHE A 18 10.59 11.15 -2.40
N MET A 19 9.44 11.55 -2.97
CA MET A 19 9.20 12.93 -3.40
C MET A 19 8.21 13.65 -2.47
N ASP A 20 8.50 14.91 -2.10
CA ASP A 20 7.60 15.75 -1.30
C ASP A 20 6.74 16.71 -2.18
N LYS A 21 6.15 16.18 -3.26
CA LYS A 21 5.32 16.95 -4.19
C LYS A 21 3.96 16.30 -4.39
N ALA A 22 2.90 16.99 -3.97
CA ALA A 22 1.52 16.50 -4.12
C ALA A 22 1.13 16.19 -5.59
N LEU A 23 1.71 16.91 -6.56
CA LEU A 23 1.50 16.64 -7.99
C LEU A 23 2.02 15.24 -8.38
N THR A 24 3.20 14.83 -7.91
CA THR A 24 3.73 13.48 -8.14
C THR A 24 2.77 12.42 -7.60
N GLY A 25 2.23 12.65 -6.39
CA GLY A 25 1.27 11.73 -5.80
C GLY A 25 -0.03 11.65 -6.58
N LEU A 26 -0.52 12.78 -7.09
CA LEU A 26 -1.70 12.81 -7.96
C LEU A 26 -1.47 12.02 -9.24
N LEU A 27 -0.30 12.16 -9.87
CA LEU A 27 0.09 11.38 -11.05
C LEU A 27 0.16 9.89 -10.73
N PHE A 28 0.65 9.52 -9.55
CA PHE A 28 0.71 8.12 -9.14
C PHE A 28 -0.69 7.52 -8.90
N VAL A 29 -1.59 8.23 -8.23
CA VAL A 29 -3.00 7.82 -8.09
C VAL A 29 -3.67 7.69 -9.47
N ALA A 30 -3.41 8.64 -10.39
CA ALA A 30 -3.93 8.57 -11.75
C ALA A 30 -3.38 7.35 -12.51
N ALA A 31 -2.11 7.00 -12.34
CA ALA A 31 -1.52 5.81 -12.93
C ALA A 31 -2.18 4.52 -12.42
N ILE A 32 -2.46 4.43 -11.11
CA ILE A 32 -3.22 3.31 -10.52
C ILE A 32 -4.63 3.25 -11.12
N ALA A 33 -5.32 4.40 -11.22
CA ALA A 33 -6.66 4.46 -11.80
C ALA A 33 -6.69 4.04 -13.27
N LEU A 34 -5.70 4.45 -14.08
CA LEU A 34 -5.55 4.01 -15.47
C LEU A 34 -5.29 2.49 -15.56
N SER A 35 -4.49 1.93 -14.65
CA SER A 35 -4.27 0.48 -14.57
C SER A 35 -5.57 -0.27 -14.25
N CYS A 36 -6.36 0.24 -13.30
CA CYS A 36 -7.67 -0.34 -12.94
C CYS A 36 -8.70 -0.21 -14.07
N LEU A 37 -8.68 0.90 -14.80
CA LEU A 37 -9.54 1.09 -15.98
C LEU A 37 -9.23 0.05 -17.07
N ASN A 38 -7.94 -0.21 -17.32
CA ASN A 38 -7.51 -1.18 -18.32
C ASN A 38 -7.80 -2.63 -17.91
N SER A 39 -7.72 -2.96 -16.62
CA SER A 39 -8.01 -4.32 -16.12
C SER A 39 -9.50 -4.55 -15.83
N GLY A 40 -10.30 -3.49 -15.74
CA GLY A 40 -11.68 -3.56 -15.23
C GLY A 40 -11.80 -3.84 -13.73
N HIS A 41 -10.67 -3.95 -13.02
CA HIS A 41 -10.61 -4.33 -11.61
C HIS A 41 -10.17 -3.14 -10.75
N TRP A 42 -11.10 -2.60 -9.97
CA TRP A 42 -10.92 -1.35 -9.20
C TRP A 42 -10.52 -1.56 -7.73
N ALA A 43 -10.51 -2.80 -7.23
CA ALA A 43 -10.14 -3.06 -5.85
C ALA A 43 -8.74 -2.54 -5.47
N PRO A 44 -7.70 -2.61 -6.34
CA PRO A 44 -6.37 -2.08 -6.03
C PRO A 44 -6.36 -0.58 -5.74
N LEU A 45 -7.12 0.22 -6.50
CA LEU A 45 -7.26 1.66 -6.24
C LEU A 45 -7.93 1.93 -4.90
N TRP A 46 -9.06 1.28 -4.63
CA TRP A 46 -9.80 1.46 -3.39
C TRP A 46 -9.01 0.96 -2.17
N GLY A 47 -8.33 -0.17 -2.31
CA GLY A 47 -7.44 -0.73 -1.31
C GLY A 47 -6.32 0.26 -0.98
N SER A 48 -5.66 0.79 -2.00
CA SER A 48 -4.61 1.80 -1.83
C SER A 48 -5.11 3.04 -1.10
N LEU A 49 -6.28 3.57 -1.48
CA LEU A 49 -6.88 4.74 -0.84
C LEU A 49 -7.23 4.47 0.63
N LEU A 50 -7.84 3.32 0.92
CA LEU A 50 -8.20 2.93 2.28
C LEU A 50 -6.96 2.77 3.15
N GLY A 51 -5.94 2.05 2.68
CA GLY A 51 -4.70 1.84 3.42
C GLY A 51 -3.95 3.16 3.68
N GLY A 52 -3.84 4.02 2.65
CA GLY A 52 -3.22 5.34 2.78
C GLY A 52 -3.97 6.25 3.76
N LEU A 53 -5.30 6.23 3.73
CA LEU A 53 -6.15 6.96 4.68
C LEU A 53 -5.99 6.43 6.10
N ALA A 54 -6.05 5.11 6.29
CA ALA A 54 -5.89 4.46 7.59
C ALA A 54 -4.55 4.84 8.23
N SER A 55 -3.44 4.73 7.50
CA SER A 55 -2.12 5.10 8.01
C SER A 55 -1.99 6.60 8.30
N THR A 56 -2.54 7.45 7.44
CA THR A 56 -2.47 8.92 7.61
C THR A 56 -3.34 9.41 8.78
N LEU A 57 -4.44 8.71 9.08
CA LEU A 57 -5.25 8.99 10.27
C LEU A 57 -4.57 8.43 11.53
N ALA A 58 -4.01 7.22 11.47
CA ALA A 58 -3.28 6.62 12.58
C ALA A 58 -2.11 7.49 13.04
N SER A 59 -1.40 8.13 12.11
CA SER A 59 -0.26 8.99 12.44
C SER A 59 -0.66 10.26 13.21
N ARG A 60 -1.91 10.72 13.07
CA ARG A 60 -2.44 11.85 13.87
C ARG A 60 -2.73 11.47 15.32
N LEU A 61 -2.90 10.18 15.59
CA LEU A 61 -3.14 9.65 16.93
C LEU A 61 -1.84 9.26 17.66
N THR A 62 -0.69 9.32 16.96
CA THR A 62 0.62 8.99 17.51
C THR A 62 1.38 10.26 17.90
N PRO A 63 2.11 10.30 19.03
CA PRO A 63 2.87 11.47 19.49
C PRO A 63 3.93 11.98 18.47
N PRO A 64 4.30 13.27 18.52
CA PRO A 64 4.51 14.07 17.31
C PRO A 64 5.91 13.94 16.67
N GLN A 65 5.90 13.78 15.34
CA GLN A 65 6.91 14.33 14.42
C GLN A 65 6.16 15.15 13.36
N THR A 66 5.98 16.45 13.62
CA THR A 66 5.16 17.36 12.80
C THR A 66 5.62 17.39 11.34
N ASP A 67 6.93 17.39 11.11
CA ASP A 67 7.50 17.56 9.78
C ASP A 67 7.32 16.30 8.92
N ALA A 68 7.43 15.12 9.54
CA ALA A 68 7.17 13.84 8.91
C ALA A 68 5.68 13.62 8.58
N LEU A 69 4.79 14.21 9.40
CA LEU A 69 3.35 14.19 9.13
C LEU A 69 2.99 15.10 7.93
N GLU A 70 3.63 16.27 7.83
CA GLU A 70 3.40 17.22 6.73
C GLU A 70 4.02 16.81 5.40
N SER A 71 5.04 15.95 5.41
CA SER A 71 5.67 15.40 4.21
C SER A 71 4.96 14.15 3.66
N GLY A 72 3.93 13.63 4.37
CA GLY A 72 3.20 12.42 3.97
C GLY A 72 3.94 11.11 4.27
N MET A 73 5.03 11.15 5.04
CA MET A 73 5.92 10.02 5.29
C MET A 73 5.22 8.81 5.93
N TYR A 74 4.14 9.03 6.68
CA TYR A 74 3.39 7.94 7.31
C TYR A 74 2.31 7.32 6.42
N GLY A 75 1.98 7.93 5.27
CA GLY A 75 0.87 7.47 4.42
C GLY A 75 1.26 6.40 3.38
N PHE A 76 2.51 6.42 2.90
CA PHE A 76 2.90 5.64 1.72
C PHE A 76 2.97 4.13 1.97
N ASN A 77 3.42 3.70 3.15
CA ASN A 77 3.44 2.28 3.50
C ASN A 77 2.02 1.69 3.56
N GLY A 78 1.03 2.46 4.01
CA GLY A 78 -0.38 2.07 3.98
C GLY A 78 -0.95 1.96 2.58
N CYS A 79 -0.65 2.93 1.70
CA CYS A 79 -1.18 2.92 0.34
C CYS A 79 -0.60 1.76 -0.49
N LEU A 80 0.67 1.40 -0.29
CA LEU A 80 1.28 0.22 -0.90
C LEU A 80 0.69 -1.09 -0.37
N LEU A 81 0.47 -1.18 0.95
CA LEU A 81 -0.16 -2.36 1.55
C LEU A 81 -1.57 -2.58 1.00
N GLY A 82 -2.38 -1.52 0.97
CA GLY A 82 -3.73 -1.59 0.42
C GLY A 82 -3.75 -1.98 -1.06
N LEU A 83 -2.83 -1.40 -1.85
CA LEU A 83 -2.67 -1.74 -3.26
C LEU A 83 -2.29 -3.22 -3.45
N ALA A 84 -1.33 -3.72 -2.67
CA ALA A 84 -0.84 -5.09 -2.77
C ALA A 84 -1.89 -6.10 -2.34
N LEU A 85 -2.51 -5.93 -1.17
CA LEU A 85 -3.50 -6.88 -0.67
C LEU A 85 -4.72 -6.97 -1.60
N ALA A 86 -5.23 -5.83 -2.09
CA ALA A 86 -6.36 -5.84 -3.01
C ALA A 86 -6.02 -6.36 -4.43
N SER A 87 -4.73 -6.45 -4.76
CA SER A 87 -4.26 -7.09 -6.00
C SER A 87 -3.98 -8.60 -5.82
N LEU A 88 -3.73 -9.05 -4.59
CA LEU A 88 -3.29 -10.43 -4.32
C LEU A 88 -4.38 -11.29 -3.70
N LEU A 89 -5.37 -10.69 -3.04
CA LEU A 89 -6.42 -11.40 -2.29
C LEU A 89 -7.80 -11.22 -2.93
N GLN A 90 -8.64 -12.22 -2.77
CA GLN A 90 -10.03 -12.16 -3.19
C GLN A 90 -10.79 -11.08 -2.43
N ASP A 91 -11.75 -10.46 -3.11
CA ASP A 91 -12.60 -9.45 -2.50
C ASP A 91 -13.49 -10.05 -1.41
N GLY A 92 -13.59 -9.35 -0.29
CA GLY A 92 -14.37 -9.80 0.86
C GLY A 92 -14.12 -8.96 2.11
N PRO A 93 -14.97 -9.08 3.15
CA PRO A 93 -14.86 -8.26 4.36
C PRO A 93 -13.50 -8.37 5.05
N LEU A 94 -12.90 -9.56 5.01
CA LEU A 94 -11.61 -9.82 5.64
C LEU A 94 -10.48 -9.06 4.93
N LEU A 95 -10.49 -8.96 3.59
CA LEU A 95 -9.55 -8.14 2.83
C LEU A 95 -9.58 -6.68 3.32
N TRP A 96 -10.76 -6.07 3.32
CA TRP A 96 -10.90 -4.65 3.68
C TRP A 96 -10.55 -4.39 5.14
N THR A 97 -10.87 -5.32 6.03
CA THR A 97 -10.47 -5.26 7.45
C THR A 97 -8.94 -5.38 7.59
N SER A 98 -8.31 -6.30 6.86
CA SER A 98 -6.85 -6.46 6.82
C SER A 98 -6.14 -5.22 6.26
N ILE A 99 -6.70 -4.55 5.25
CA ILE A 99 -6.17 -3.30 4.71
C ILE A 99 -6.26 -2.17 5.74
N LEU A 100 -7.40 -2.03 6.40
CA LEU A 100 -7.62 -1.00 7.42
C LEU A 100 -6.64 -1.19 8.60
N LEU A 101 -6.60 -2.40 9.17
CA LEU A 101 -5.72 -2.72 10.30
C LEU A 101 -4.25 -2.69 9.88
N GLY A 102 -3.91 -3.24 8.72
CA GLY A 102 -2.57 -3.24 8.16
C GLY A 102 -2.05 -1.83 7.91
N GLY A 103 -2.90 -0.91 7.44
CA GLY A 103 -2.55 0.50 7.31
C GLY A 103 -2.20 1.15 8.66
N VAL A 104 -3.02 0.92 9.70
CA VAL A 104 -2.70 1.40 11.06
C VAL A 104 -1.37 0.81 11.55
N LEU A 105 -1.17 -0.50 11.37
CA LEU A 105 0.06 -1.20 11.76
C LEU A 105 1.28 -0.67 11.02
N CYS A 106 1.19 -0.36 9.72
CA CYS A 106 2.27 0.26 8.96
C CYS A 106 2.77 1.55 9.61
N THR A 107 1.88 2.39 10.14
CA THR A 107 2.26 3.62 10.84
C THR A 107 2.96 3.34 12.17
N LEU A 108 2.45 2.40 12.95
CA LEU A 108 3.05 2.02 14.23
C LEU A 108 4.45 1.40 14.04
N VAL A 109 4.56 0.49 13.07
CA VAL A 109 5.82 -0.15 12.68
C VAL A 109 6.79 0.87 12.12
N MET A 110 6.36 1.82 11.29
CA MET A 110 7.19 2.94 10.85
C MET A 110 7.76 3.72 12.03
N GLY A 111 6.92 4.11 13.00
CA GLY A 111 7.37 4.81 14.21
C GLY A 111 8.37 4.00 15.02
N ALA A 112 8.13 2.70 15.22
CA ALA A 112 9.02 1.82 15.96
C ALA A 112 10.38 1.64 15.25
N LEU A 113 10.38 1.34 13.95
CA LEU A 113 11.60 1.20 13.17
C LEU A 113 12.37 2.51 13.09
N SER A 114 11.70 3.67 12.99
CA SER A 114 12.39 4.97 12.99
C SER A 114 13.12 5.23 14.31
N GLN A 115 12.58 4.76 15.45
CA GLN A 115 13.26 4.89 16.73
C GLN A 115 14.49 3.99 16.86
N VAL A 116 14.50 2.83 16.22
CA VAL A 116 15.62 1.87 16.27
C VAL A 116 16.62 2.17 15.17
N LEU A 117 16.21 2.06 13.90
CA LEU A 117 17.12 2.14 12.76
C LEU A 117 17.65 3.55 12.51
N SER A 118 16.78 4.57 12.55
CA SER A 118 17.21 5.94 12.24
C SER A 118 18.00 6.55 13.39
N LYS A 119 17.66 6.26 14.65
CA LYS A 119 18.46 6.78 15.78
C LYS A 119 19.77 6.03 16.01
N THR A 120 19.81 4.71 15.79
CA THR A 120 21.00 3.90 16.09
C THR A 120 21.96 3.79 14.92
N TRP A 121 21.44 3.76 13.68
CA TRP A 121 22.24 3.47 12.48
C TRP A 121 22.06 4.48 11.33
N ASP A 122 21.34 5.57 11.55
CA ASP A 122 21.02 6.60 10.54
C ASP A 122 20.43 6.01 9.25
N LEU A 123 19.69 4.90 9.37
CA LEU A 123 19.11 4.19 8.23
C LEU A 123 17.65 4.59 7.99
N ALA A 124 17.32 4.81 6.72
CA ALA A 124 15.95 5.08 6.30
C ALA A 124 15.09 3.82 6.38
N VAL A 125 13.95 3.92 7.07
CA VAL A 125 12.99 2.81 7.25
C VAL A 125 12.30 2.41 5.93
N SER A 126 12.19 3.35 4.98
CA SER A 126 11.70 3.10 3.63
C SER A 126 10.36 2.33 3.62
N THR A 127 10.23 1.33 2.76
CA THR A 127 9.04 0.49 2.57
C THR A 127 8.99 -0.73 3.50
N ALA A 128 9.88 -0.84 4.49
CA ALA A 128 9.94 -2.01 5.38
C ALA A 128 8.60 -2.30 6.12
N PRO A 129 7.87 -1.29 6.64
CA PRO A 129 6.56 -1.54 7.26
C PRO A 129 5.57 -2.20 6.31
N PHE A 130 5.46 -1.71 5.07
CA PHE A 130 4.62 -2.30 4.03
C PHE A 130 4.98 -3.77 3.78
N VAL A 131 6.26 -4.07 3.57
CA VAL A 131 6.72 -5.44 3.23
C VAL A 131 6.42 -6.41 4.38
N LEU A 132 6.78 -6.04 5.61
CA LEU A 132 6.63 -6.90 6.77
C LEU A 132 5.15 -7.24 7.05
N ILE A 133 4.27 -6.24 7.07
CA ILE A 133 2.85 -6.47 7.35
C ILE A 133 2.19 -7.26 6.21
N THR A 134 2.54 -6.95 4.95
CA THR A 134 2.03 -7.70 3.80
C THR A 134 2.43 -9.17 3.86
N TRP A 135 3.70 -9.47 4.16
CA TRP A 135 4.15 -10.86 4.33
C TRP A 135 3.44 -11.59 5.46
N ILE A 136 3.25 -10.95 6.62
CA ILE A 136 2.52 -11.58 7.74
C ILE A 136 1.10 -11.95 7.31
N ILE A 137 0.39 -11.05 6.61
CA ILE A 137 -0.98 -11.31 6.14
C ILE A 137 -0.99 -12.43 5.09
N LEU A 138 -0.07 -12.40 4.11
CA LEU A 138 0.02 -13.41 3.07
C LEU A 138 0.44 -14.78 3.62
N LEU A 139 1.34 -14.86 4.59
CA LEU A 139 1.67 -16.13 5.24
C LEU A 139 0.48 -16.68 6.03
N GLY A 140 -0.39 -15.82 6.57
CA GLY A 140 -1.63 -16.23 7.21
C GLY A 140 -2.65 -16.87 6.27
N THR A 141 -2.57 -16.66 4.94
CA THR A 141 -3.55 -17.23 4.00
C THR A 141 -3.51 -18.76 3.95
N SER A 142 -2.40 -19.40 4.37
CA SER A 142 -2.34 -20.87 4.46
C SER A 142 -3.24 -21.43 5.57
N GLU A 143 -3.44 -20.66 6.64
CA GLU A 143 -4.19 -21.07 7.82
C GLU A 143 -5.63 -20.56 7.80
N PHE A 144 -5.90 -19.41 7.15
CA PHE A 144 -7.21 -18.78 7.12
C PHE A 144 -7.94 -19.05 5.79
N SER A 145 -8.90 -19.97 5.80
CA SER A 145 -9.72 -20.36 4.63
C SER A 145 -10.50 -19.21 3.96
N HIS A 146 -10.76 -18.13 4.70
CA HIS A 146 -11.47 -16.94 4.23
C HIS A 146 -10.56 -15.85 3.63
N LEU A 147 -9.23 -16.04 3.67
CA LEU A 147 -8.21 -15.14 3.13
C LEU A 147 -7.59 -15.83 1.92
N GLN A 148 -8.29 -15.81 0.79
CA GLN A 148 -7.87 -16.55 -0.40
C GLN A 148 -7.08 -15.66 -1.35
N LEU A 149 -6.00 -16.19 -1.91
CA LEU A 149 -5.28 -15.53 -3.00
C LEU A 149 -6.17 -15.44 -4.25
N GLN A 150 -6.04 -14.34 -5.00
CA GLN A 150 -6.61 -14.28 -6.34
C GLN A 150 -5.93 -15.34 -7.21
N THR A 151 -6.71 -16.26 -7.75
CA THR A 151 -6.23 -17.19 -8.76
C THR A 151 -6.16 -16.44 -10.09
N HIS A 152 -5.04 -15.77 -10.38
CA HIS A 152 -4.74 -15.41 -11.75
C HIS A 152 -4.50 -16.72 -12.51
N SER A 153 -5.50 -17.12 -13.31
CA SER A 153 -5.39 -18.30 -14.15
C SER A 153 -4.10 -18.22 -14.96
N ALA A 154 -3.26 -19.26 -14.87
CA ALA A 154 -2.07 -19.44 -15.71
C ALA A 154 -2.38 -19.45 -17.23
N ALA A 155 -3.66 -19.31 -17.61
CA ALA A 155 -4.15 -19.21 -18.98
C ALA A 155 -3.76 -17.90 -19.73
N GLN A 156 -3.09 -16.95 -19.07
CA GLN A 156 -2.53 -15.76 -19.76
C GLN A 156 -1.05 -15.90 -20.14
N ALA A 157 -0.37 -17.00 -19.77
CA ALA A 157 0.86 -17.35 -20.47
C ALA A 157 0.47 -17.76 -21.89
N PRO A 158 1.07 -17.20 -22.96
CA PRO A 158 0.87 -17.75 -24.30
C PRO A 158 1.23 -19.23 -24.21
N SER A 159 0.30 -20.10 -24.62
CA SER A 159 0.60 -21.54 -24.68
C SER A 159 1.87 -21.70 -25.51
N ILE A 160 2.78 -22.60 -25.11
CA ILE A 160 3.99 -22.88 -25.89
C ILE A 160 3.63 -23.23 -27.34
N ASP A 161 2.44 -23.81 -27.54
CA ASP A 161 1.83 -24.07 -28.86
C ASP A 161 1.50 -22.81 -29.68
N ALA A 162 1.14 -21.70 -29.04
CA ALA A 162 0.92 -20.42 -29.72
C ALA A 162 2.26 -19.80 -30.16
N ALA A 163 3.31 -19.91 -29.34
CA ALA A 163 4.66 -19.44 -29.71
C ALA A 163 5.28 -20.27 -30.83
N ALA A 164 5.03 -21.59 -30.87
CA ALA A 164 5.52 -22.50 -31.91
C ALA A 164 4.83 -22.33 -33.28
N ARG A 165 3.65 -21.68 -33.34
CA ARG A 165 2.92 -21.41 -34.59
C ARG A 165 3.28 -20.06 -35.23
N MET A 166 4.12 -19.27 -34.58
CA MET A 166 4.53 -17.93 -35.04
C MET A 166 5.99 -17.88 -35.57
N GLY A 167 6.67 -19.03 -35.66
CA GLY A 167 7.97 -19.20 -36.33
C GLY A 167 7.83 -20.09 -37.56
#